data_AF-A0AAN4QWB5-F1
#
_entry.id   AF-A0AAN4QWB5-F1
#
_cell.length_a   1.000
_cell.length_b   1.000
_cell.length_c   1.000
_cell.angle_alpha   90.00
_cell.angle_beta   90.00
_cell.angle_gamma   90.00
#
_symmetry.space_group_name_H-M   'P 1'
#
loop_
_entity.id
_entity.type
_entity.pdbx_description
1 polymer ?
#
loop_
_entity_poly.entity_id
_entity_poly.type
_entity_poly.pdbx_seq_one_letter_code
_entity_poly.pdbx_strand_id
1 'polypeptide(L)'
;MTDAQQANGNQSESQNQAEATAQPHNKRVTKWVAIVIAIVAVAIIAAVAVFGTRAYSASQYDSAVAACAAASEDVRNATNDYNNLVNGDAAEAAALTKADVSDASALDALSKELTVELPTYEGCVADDTKGYQAATKKLEQQVTWYHEHTTSLQKAVDAVNAVKK
;
A
#
# COMPACT_ATOMS: atom_id res chain seq x y z
N MET A 1 -28.26 -52.59 7.20
CA MET A 1 -29.04 -52.39 5.97
C MET A 1 -28.50 -51.11 5.35
N THR A 2 -27.50 -51.09 4.47
CA THR A 2 -26.91 -52.12 3.60
C THR A 2 -25.53 -51.58 3.16
N ASP A 3 -24.46 -52.36 3.35
CA ASP A 3 -23.21 -52.57 2.56
C ASP A 3 -22.61 -51.43 1.69
N ALA A 4 -21.30 -51.24 1.46
CA ALA A 4 -20.04 -51.81 1.92
C ALA A 4 -18.87 -50.92 1.39
N GLN A 5 -17.76 -50.91 2.15
CA GLN A 5 -16.33 -50.90 1.78
C GLN A 5 -15.70 -50.11 0.61
N GLN A 6 -14.68 -49.32 1.00
CA GLN A 6 -13.26 -49.29 0.56
C GLN A 6 -12.84 -49.24 -0.93
N ALA A 7 -11.98 -48.26 -1.24
CA ALA A 7 -10.60 -48.37 -1.77
C ALA A 7 -10.22 -47.06 -2.52
N ASN A 8 -9.23 -46.31 -2.03
CA ASN A 8 -7.83 -46.23 -2.49
C ASN A 8 -7.62 -45.52 -3.85
N GLY A 9 -6.70 -44.56 -3.86
CA GLY A 9 -6.61 -43.49 -4.87
C GLY A 9 -5.87 -43.85 -6.15
N ASN A 10 -5.95 -42.95 -7.14
CA ASN A 10 -4.86 -42.63 -8.07
C ASN A 10 -5.22 -41.41 -8.95
N GLN A 11 -4.14 -40.73 -9.34
CA GLN A 11 -3.88 -39.63 -10.25
C GLN A 11 -4.65 -39.44 -11.58
N SER A 12 -4.54 -38.18 -12.01
CA SER A 12 -4.17 -37.69 -13.36
C SER A 12 -5.17 -37.70 -14.51
N GLU A 13 -5.49 -36.47 -14.93
CA GLU A 13 -5.15 -35.91 -16.24
C GLU A 13 -5.60 -36.65 -17.52
N SER A 14 -6.50 -35.96 -18.20
CA SER A 14 -6.41 -35.59 -19.63
C SER A 14 -7.16 -36.43 -20.67
N GLN A 15 -7.75 -35.67 -21.61
CA GLN A 15 -8.03 -36.01 -23.02
C GLN A 15 -9.31 -36.84 -23.26
N ASN A 16 -10.14 -36.68 -24.29
CA ASN A 16 -10.15 -35.82 -25.48
C ASN A 16 -11.55 -35.98 -26.14
N GLN A 17 -12.01 -34.91 -26.79
CA GLN A 17 -12.83 -34.87 -28.03
C GLN A 17 -14.15 -35.65 -28.19
N ALA A 18 -15.14 -34.83 -28.56
CA ALA A 18 -16.14 -35.03 -29.62
C ALA A 18 -17.32 -35.97 -29.32
N GLU A 19 -18.49 -35.35 -29.10
CA GLU A 19 -19.70 -35.86 -29.75
C GLU A 19 -20.38 -34.73 -30.53
N ALA A 20 -20.12 -34.77 -31.84
CA ALA A 20 -20.83 -34.03 -32.84
C ALA A 20 -22.25 -34.59 -32.98
N THR A 21 -23.27 -33.77 -32.75
CA THR A 21 -24.61 -34.08 -33.26
C THR A 21 -24.79 -33.37 -34.60
N ALA A 22 -24.63 -34.14 -35.69
CA ALA A 22 -25.00 -33.76 -37.04
C ALA A 22 -26.55 -33.76 -37.18
N GLN A 23 -27.19 -32.75 -37.78
CA GLN A 23 -27.67 -32.67 -39.18
C GLN A 23 -28.82 -31.62 -39.25
N PRO A 24 -29.30 -31.09 -40.41
CA PRO A 24 -29.06 -31.48 -41.79
C PRO A 24 -28.50 -30.34 -42.70
N HIS A 25 -27.98 -30.76 -43.85
CA HIS A 25 -27.49 -29.88 -44.91
C HIS A 25 -28.64 -29.10 -45.57
N ASN A 26 -28.64 -27.78 -45.41
CA ASN A 26 -29.22 -26.81 -46.33
C ASN A 26 -28.21 -25.65 -46.47
N LYS A 27 -27.51 -25.61 -47.62
CA LYS A 27 -26.36 -24.72 -47.87
C LYS A 27 -26.65 -23.21 -47.70
N ARG A 28 -27.91 -22.78 -47.66
CA ARG A 28 -28.27 -21.37 -47.38
C ARG A 28 -28.47 -21.10 -45.88
N VAL A 29 -29.11 -22.00 -45.13
CA VAL A 29 -29.44 -21.78 -43.71
C VAL A 29 -28.19 -21.91 -42.82
N THR A 30 -27.24 -22.77 -43.19
CA THR A 30 -25.97 -22.94 -42.47
C THR A 30 -25.09 -21.68 -42.50
N LYS A 31 -25.12 -20.89 -43.58
CA LYS A 31 -24.34 -19.65 -43.67
C LYS A 31 -24.88 -18.56 -42.74
N TRP A 32 -26.20 -18.41 -42.66
CA TRP A 32 -26.83 -17.47 -41.74
C TRP A 32 -26.62 -17.86 -40.27
N VAL A 33 -26.72 -19.16 -39.95
CA VAL A 33 -26.44 -19.67 -38.60
C VAL A 33 -24.97 -19.45 -38.22
N ALA A 34 -24.01 -19.68 -39.12
CA ALA A 34 -22.60 -19.43 -38.85
C ALA A 34 -22.30 -17.93 -38.59
N ILE A 35 -22.95 -17.03 -39.33
CA ILE A 35 -22.84 -15.58 -39.11
C ILE A 35 -23.40 -15.19 -37.74
N VAL A 36 -24.56 -15.73 -37.35
CA VAL A 36 -25.16 -15.45 -36.04
C VAL A 36 -24.26 -15.95 -34.90
N ILE A 37 -23.70 -17.16 -35.02
CA ILE A 37 -22.75 -17.70 -34.03
C ILE A 37 -21.51 -16.82 -33.92
N ALA A 38 -20.95 -16.35 -35.04
CA ALA A 38 -19.81 -15.45 -35.04
C ALA A 38 -20.12 -14.12 -34.33
N ILE A 39 -21.30 -13.54 -34.56
CA ILE A 39 -21.74 -12.30 -33.89
C ILE A 39 -21.88 -12.53 -32.38
N VAL A 40 -22.49 -13.65 -31.96
CA VAL A 40 -22.63 -13.99 -30.54
C VAL A 40 -21.25 -14.20 -29.88
N ALA A 41 -20.32 -14.88 -30.55
CA ALA A 41 -18.97 -15.07 -30.05
C ALA A 41 -18.23 -13.74 -29.87
N VAL A 42 -18.34 -12.82 -30.85
CA VAL A 42 -17.75 -11.47 -30.75
C VAL A 42 -18.37 -10.67 -29.62
N ALA A 43 -19.70 -10.76 -29.43
CA ALA A 43 -20.39 -10.09 -28.33
C ALA A 43 -19.93 -10.60 -26.96
N ILE A 44 -19.70 -11.90 -26.80
CA ILE A 44 -19.19 -12.49 -25.56
C ILE A 44 -17.77 -11.98 -25.28
N ILE A 45 -16.88 -11.95 -26.27
CA ILE A 45 -15.51 -11.44 -26.10
C ILE A 45 -15.52 -9.96 -25.70
N ALA A 46 -16.36 -9.14 -26.35
CA ALA A 46 -16.51 -7.73 -26.01
C ALA A 46 -17.05 -7.54 -24.58
N ALA A 47 -18.04 -8.36 -24.16
CA ALA A 47 -18.56 -8.33 -22.79
C ALA A 47 -17.46 -8.66 -21.77
N VAL A 48 -16.68 -9.74 -21.98
CA VAL A 48 -15.59 -10.12 -21.08
C VAL A 48 -14.54 -9.02 -20.98
N ALA A 49 -14.18 -8.35 -22.07
CA ALA A 49 -13.24 -7.22 -22.05
C ALA A 49 -13.75 -6.02 -21.22
N VAL A 50 -15.03 -5.66 -21.36
CA VAL A 50 -15.63 -4.54 -20.62
C VAL A 50 -15.80 -4.87 -19.14
N PHE A 51 -16.30 -6.05 -18.80
CA PHE A 51 -16.50 -6.43 -17.40
C PHE A 51 -15.17 -6.70 -16.67
N GLY A 52 -14.18 -7.29 -17.35
CA GLY A 52 -12.86 -7.54 -16.78
C GLY A 52 -12.11 -6.26 -16.40
N THR A 53 -12.17 -5.23 -17.25
CA THR A 53 -11.53 -3.93 -16.95
C THR A 53 -12.19 -3.22 -15.78
N ARG A 54 -13.53 -3.25 -15.68
CA ARG A 54 -14.29 -2.66 -14.56
C ARG A 54 -13.93 -3.29 -13.22
N ALA A 55 -13.87 -4.62 -13.15
CA ALA A 55 -13.53 -5.35 -11.93
C ALA A 55 -12.08 -5.09 -11.49
N TYR A 56 -11.13 -5.08 -12.43
CA TYR A 56 -9.72 -4.81 -12.16
C TYR A 56 -9.46 -3.37 -11.71
N SER A 57 -10.15 -2.38 -12.29
CA SER A 57 -10.02 -0.98 -11.88
C SER A 57 -10.55 -0.72 -10.48
N ALA A 58 -11.65 -1.37 -10.09
CA ALA A 58 -12.21 -1.24 -8.73
C ALA A 58 -11.25 -1.79 -7.66
N SER A 59 -10.66 -2.98 -7.89
CA SER A 59 -9.71 -3.55 -6.93
C SER A 59 -8.43 -2.72 -6.79
N GLN A 60 -7.96 -2.11 -7.89
CA GLN A 60 -6.78 -1.24 -7.86
C GLN A 60 -7.05 0.09 -7.13
N TYR A 61 -8.26 0.64 -7.25
CA TYR A 61 -8.67 1.84 -6.53
C TYR A 61 -8.75 1.60 -5.03
N ASP A 62 -9.49 0.57 -4.59
CA ASP A 62 -9.63 0.25 -3.17
C ASP A 62 -8.29 -0.07 -2.52
N SER A 63 -7.41 -0.78 -3.24
CA SER A 63 -6.04 -1.04 -2.82
C SER A 63 -5.23 0.24 -2.65
N ALA A 64 -5.32 1.19 -3.58
CA ALA A 64 -4.60 2.46 -3.47
C ALA A 64 -5.14 3.35 -2.34
N VAL A 65 -6.46 3.37 -2.11
CA VAL A 65 -7.07 4.05 -0.96
C VAL A 65 -6.57 3.44 0.35
N ALA A 66 -6.58 2.11 0.46
CA ALA A 66 -6.10 1.41 1.65
C ALA A 66 -4.59 1.64 1.89
N ALA A 67 -3.77 1.60 0.85
CA ALA A 67 -2.34 1.89 0.94
C ALA A 67 -2.07 3.33 1.40
N CYS A 68 -2.85 4.29 0.90
CA CYS A 68 -2.75 5.67 1.36
C CYS A 68 -3.17 5.80 2.84
N ALA A 69 -4.27 5.16 3.24
CA ALA A 69 -4.71 5.16 4.63
C ALA A 69 -3.63 4.58 5.57
N ALA A 70 -3.02 3.45 5.20
CA ALA A 70 -1.90 2.86 5.94
C ALA A 70 -0.70 3.83 6.03
N ALA A 71 -0.28 4.44 4.92
CA ALA A 71 0.80 5.42 4.92
C ALA A 71 0.48 6.66 5.79
N SER A 72 -0.80 7.05 5.88
CA SER A 72 -1.22 8.13 6.79
C SER A 72 -1.12 7.73 8.26
N GLU A 73 -1.42 6.47 8.58
CA GLU A 73 -1.21 5.92 9.93
C GLU A 73 0.27 5.87 10.27
N ASP A 74 1.14 5.48 9.32
CA ASP A 74 2.59 5.49 9.51
C ASP A 74 3.11 6.91 9.76
N VAL A 75 2.63 7.92 9.01
CA VAL A 75 2.98 9.32 9.27
C VAL A 75 2.52 9.75 10.67
N ARG A 76 1.31 9.37 11.09
CA ARG A 76 0.81 9.68 12.44
C ARG A 76 1.69 9.04 13.51
N ASN A 77 2.09 7.78 13.33
CA ASN A 77 2.96 7.08 14.27
C ASN A 77 4.34 7.75 14.34
N ALA A 78 4.97 8.00 13.19
CA ALA A 78 6.27 8.67 13.13
C ALA A 78 6.23 10.09 13.72
N THR A 79 5.13 10.81 13.51
CA THR A 79 4.88 12.13 14.12
C THR A 79 4.74 12.01 15.64
N ASN A 80 4.04 10.99 16.14
CA ASN A 80 3.88 10.75 17.57
C ASN A 80 5.22 10.41 18.22
N ASP A 81 6.04 9.56 17.59
CA ASP A 81 7.37 9.21 18.10
C ASP A 81 8.27 10.45 18.19
N TYR A 82 8.30 11.26 17.12
CA TYR A 82 9.02 12.54 17.12
C TYR A 82 8.52 13.47 18.22
N ASN A 83 7.21 13.65 18.33
CA ASN A 83 6.61 14.54 19.34
C ASN A 83 6.82 14.04 20.77
N ASN A 84 6.82 12.73 21.00
CA ASN A 84 7.12 12.15 22.31
C ASN A 84 8.55 12.49 22.72
N LEU A 85 9.51 12.39 21.79
CA LEU A 85 10.88 12.76 22.05
C LEU A 85 11.03 14.29 22.28
N VAL A 86 10.43 15.10 21.40
CA VAL A 86 10.45 16.58 21.51
C VAL A 86 9.88 17.06 22.84
N ASN A 87 8.73 16.54 23.26
CA ASN A 87 8.05 16.96 24.49
C ASN A 87 8.56 16.24 25.75
N GLY A 88 9.36 15.19 25.60
CA GLY A 88 9.97 14.42 26.68
C GLY A 88 11.44 14.76 26.84
N ASP A 89 12.31 13.81 26.51
CA ASP A 89 13.75 13.89 26.78
C ASP A 89 14.42 15.12 26.15
N ALA A 90 13.98 15.54 24.96
CA ALA A 90 14.53 16.74 24.33
C ALA A 90 14.13 18.02 25.06
N ALA A 91 12.90 18.09 25.61
CA ALA A 91 12.47 19.22 26.43
C ALA A 91 13.24 19.26 27.77
N GLU A 92 13.49 18.11 28.41
CA GLU A 92 14.32 18.04 29.62
C GLU A 92 15.75 18.48 29.34
N ALA A 93 16.35 17.98 28.25
CA ALA A 93 17.70 18.35 27.85
C ALA A 93 17.80 19.84 27.46
N ALA A 94 16.80 20.40 26.78
CA ALA A 94 16.75 21.81 26.41
C ALA A 94 16.54 22.75 27.60
N ALA A 95 16.03 22.26 28.74
CA ALA A 95 15.90 23.04 29.97
C ALA A 95 17.23 23.22 30.71
N LEU A 96 18.26 22.44 30.37
CA LEU A 96 19.59 22.56 30.96
C LEU A 96 20.27 23.86 30.53
N THR A 97 21.06 24.42 31.44
CA THR A 97 21.83 25.64 31.19
C THR A 97 23.32 25.32 31.01
N LYS A 98 24.09 26.31 30.56
CA LYS A 98 25.56 26.19 30.44
C LYS A 98 26.26 25.86 31.77
N ALA A 99 25.62 26.14 32.91
CA ALA A 99 26.15 25.77 34.22
C ALA A 99 26.02 24.27 34.48
N ASP A 100 24.96 23.65 33.96
CA ASP A 100 24.57 22.25 34.19
C ASP A 100 25.32 21.25 33.29
N VAL A 101 25.95 21.74 32.22
CA VAL A 101 26.72 20.92 31.27
C VAL A 101 28.20 21.31 31.25
N SER A 102 29.08 20.34 30.96
CA SER A 102 30.51 20.57 30.76
C SER A 102 30.84 21.14 29.37
N ASP A 103 29.97 20.94 28.39
CA ASP A 103 30.10 21.47 27.03
C ASP A 103 28.80 22.12 26.57
N ALA A 104 28.79 23.46 26.51
CA ALA A 104 27.62 24.22 26.09
C ALA A 104 27.29 24.06 24.59
N SER A 105 28.25 23.61 23.76
CA SER A 105 28.00 23.41 22.33
C SER A 105 27.01 22.27 22.05
N ALA A 106 26.86 21.33 22.99
CA ALA A 106 25.84 20.28 22.93
C ALA A 106 24.40 20.85 23.00
N LEU A 107 24.18 21.90 23.83
CA LEU A 107 22.90 22.59 23.90
C LEU A 107 22.59 23.34 22.60
N ASP A 108 23.62 23.96 21.99
CA ASP A 108 23.46 24.64 20.69
C ASP A 108 23.15 23.63 19.56
N ALA A 109 23.74 22.44 19.60
CA ALA A 109 23.44 21.36 18.66
C ALA A 109 22.00 20.85 18.82
N LEU A 110 21.56 20.59 20.07
CA LEU A 110 20.17 20.21 20.36
C LEU A 110 19.18 21.28 19.88
N SER A 111 19.47 22.56 20.13
CA SER A 111 18.61 23.64 19.67
C SER A 111 18.47 23.70 18.15
N LYS A 112 19.51 23.33 17.39
CA LYS A 112 19.42 23.30 15.92
C LYS A 112 18.47 22.21 15.44
N GLU A 113 18.57 21.00 16.01
CA GLU A 113 17.68 19.89 15.68
C GLU A 113 16.21 20.20 16.02
N LEU A 114 15.95 20.93 17.10
CA LEU A 114 14.60 21.36 17.51
C LEU A 114 13.99 22.45 16.62
N THR A 115 14.81 23.14 15.81
CA THR A 115 14.35 24.23 14.92
C THR A 115 14.17 23.80 13.46
N VAL A 116 14.35 22.51 13.15
CA VAL A 116 14.18 22.02 11.78
C VAL A 116 12.71 22.15 11.36
N GLU A 117 12.50 22.60 10.12
CA GLU A 117 11.18 22.77 9.53
C GLU A 117 10.48 21.42 9.33
N LEU A 118 9.26 21.30 9.88
CA LEU A 118 8.45 20.10 9.78
C LEU A 118 7.86 19.94 8.37
N PRO A 119 7.74 18.69 7.86
CA PRO A 119 7.05 18.45 6.61
C PRO A 119 5.58 18.85 6.69
N THR A 120 5.05 19.42 5.60
CA THR A 120 3.62 19.73 5.51
C THR A 120 2.83 18.46 5.25
N TYR A 121 1.91 18.11 6.15
CA TYR A 121 1.03 16.97 5.95
C TYR A 121 0.01 17.24 4.84
N GLU A 122 0.00 16.37 3.83
CA GLU A 122 -1.02 16.33 2.78
C GLU A 122 -1.74 14.98 2.91
N GLY A 123 -3.03 15.01 3.22
CA GLY A 123 -3.80 13.79 3.49
C GLY A 123 -4.12 12.95 2.25
N CYS A 124 -4.75 11.81 2.49
CA CYS A 124 -5.23 10.89 1.44
C CYS A 124 -6.50 11.37 0.76
N VAL A 125 -6.38 12.39 -0.10
CA VAL A 125 -7.49 12.93 -0.88
C VAL A 125 -7.09 12.96 -2.36
N ALA A 126 -7.75 12.16 -3.18
CA ALA A 126 -7.50 12.08 -4.62
C ALA A 126 -8.74 11.54 -5.37
N ASP A 127 -8.87 11.93 -6.64
CA ASP A 127 -10.00 11.52 -7.49
C ASP A 127 -9.79 10.16 -8.18
N ASP A 128 -8.54 9.70 -8.29
CA ASP A 128 -8.19 8.47 -8.98
C ASP A 128 -7.02 7.71 -8.32
N THR A 129 -6.80 6.47 -8.78
CA THR A 129 -5.74 5.57 -8.29
C THR A 129 -4.34 6.20 -8.37
N LYS A 130 -4.02 6.98 -9.41
CA LYS A 130 -2.71 7.60 -9.57
C LYS A 130 -2.51 8.72 -8.56
N GLY A 131 -3.57 9.49 -8.29
CA GLY A 131 -3.56 10.51 -7.24
C GLY A 131 -3.32 9.89 -5.86
N TYR A 132 -3.98 8.77 -5.53
CA TYR A 132 -3.70 8.05 -4.27
C TYR A 132 -2.26 7.54 -4.19
N GLN A 133 -1.73 6.94 -5.26
CA GLN A 133 -0.33 6.50 -5.28
C GLN A 133 0.66 7.65 -5.10
N ALA A 134 0.39 8.81 -5.70
CA ALA A 134 1.21 10.00 -5.51
C ALA A 134 1.13 10.52 -4.07
N ALA A 135 -0.05 10.53 -3.47
CA ALA A 135 -0.24 10.89 -2.07
C ALA A 135 0.50 9.92 -1.12
N THR A 136 0.38 8.61 -1.34
CA THR A 136 1.14 7.58 -0.60
C THR A 136 2.64 7.85 -0.66
N LYS A 137 3.20 8.10 -1.84
CA LYS A 137 4.64 8.38 -1.97
C LYS A 137 5.07 9.63 -1.20
N LYS A 138 4.25 10.69 -1.20
CA LYS A 138 4.53 11.88 -0.39
C LYS A 138 4.50 11.56 1.10
N LEU A 139 3.52 10.78 1.57
CA LEU A 139 3.43 10.35 2.96
C LEU A 139 4.65 9.51 3.37
N GLU A 140 5.09 8.57 2.53
CA GLU A 140 6.31 7.79 2.77
C GLU A 140 7.57 8.66 2.89
N GLN A 141 7.66 9.74 2.10
CA GLN A 141 8.75 10.72 2.24
C GLN A 141 8.68 11.45 3.59
N GLN A 142 7.47 11.78 4.08
CA GLN A 142 7.31 12.36 5.42
C GLN A 142 7.69 11.37 6.51
N VAL A 143 7.28 10.10 6.41
CA VAL A 143 7.69 9.04 7.34
C VAL A 143 9.21 8.93 7.42
N THR A 144 9.88 8.91 6.25
CA THR A 144 11.34 8.83 6.17
C THR A 144 11.98 10.03 6.86
N TRP A 145 11.49 11.24 6.58
CA TRP A 145 11.96 12.46 7.21
C TRP A 145 11.83 12.39 8.74
N TYR A 146 10.65 12.00 9.26
CA TYR A 146 10.39 11.90 10.70
C TYR A 146 11.31 10.89 11.37
N HIS A 147 11.56 9.73 10.75
CA HIS A 147 12.51 8.75 11.29
C HIS A 147 13.94 9.28 11.36
N GLU A 148 14.42 9.92 10.30
CA GLU A 148 15.76 10.50 10.25
C GLU A 148 15.93 11.59 11.31
N HIS A 149 14.93 12.47 11.44
CA HIS A 149 14.98 13.61 12.36
C HIS A 149 14.77 13.20 13.81
N THR A 150 13.94 12.19 14.07
CA THR A 150 13.84 11.57 15.42
C THR A 150 15.18 10.97 15.82
N THR A 151 15.85 10.26 14.91
CA THR A 151 17.17 9.67 15.17
C THR A 151 18.26 10.72 15.40
N SER A 152 18.25 11.80 14.60
CA SER A 152 19.18 12.93 14.76
C SER A 152 18.96 13.65 16.09
N LEU A 153 17.70 13.94 16.42
CA LEU A 153 17.31 14.57 17.67
C LEU A 153 17.72 13.71 18.88
N GLN A 154 17.47 12.39 18.83
CA GLN A 154 17.87 11.49 19.93
C GLN A 154 19.38 11.55 20.16
N LYS A 155 20.20 11.57 19.11
CA LYS A 155 21.66 11.69 19.25
C LYS A 155 22.05 13.02 19.91
N ALA A 156 21.37 14.11 19.59
CA ALA A 156 21.63 15.40 20.22
C ALA A 156 21.23 15.40 21.71
N VAL A 157 20.10 14.77 22.05
CA VAL A 157 19.67 14.55 23.45
C VAL A 157 20.71 13.73 24.21
N ASP A 158 21.15 12.61 23.65
CA ASP A 158 22.16 11.74 24.25
C ASP A 158 23.49 12.48 24.46
N ALA A 159 23.89 13.32 23.49
CA ALA A 159 25.09 14.14 23.60
C ALA A 159 24.99 15.15 24.76
N VAL A 160 23.84 15.82 24.93
CA VAL A 160 23.60 16.72 26.06
C VAL A 160 23.65 15.96 27.39
N ASN A 161 23.00 14.80 27.46
CA ASN A 161 22.99 13.96 28.66
C ASN A 161 24.38 13.43 29.03
N ALA A 162 25.22 13.13 28.03
CA ALA A 162 26.59 12.67 28.25
C ALA A 162 27.52 13.75 28.83
N VAL A 163 27.21 15.04 28.60
CA VAL A 163 27.99 16.18 29.13
C VAL A 163 27.32 16.84 30.34
N LYS A 164 26.25 16.25 30.89
CA LYS A 164 25.58 16.70 32.11
C LYS A 164 26.49 16.49 33.33
N LYS A 165 26.59 17.51 34.19
CA LYS A 165 27.41 17.51 35.41
C LYS A 165 26.72 16.84 36.59
#